data_AF-A0ABD0TG67-F1
#
_entry.id   AF-A0ABD0TG67-F1
#
_cell.length_a   1.000
_cell.length_b   1.000
_cell.length_c   1.000
_cell.angle_alpha   90.00
_cell.angle_beta   90.00
_cell.angle_gamma   90.00
#
_symmetry.space_group_name_H-M   'P 1'
#
loop_
_entity.id
_entity.type
_entity.pdbx_description
1 polymer ?
#
loop_
_entity_poly.entity_id
_entity_poly.type
_entity_poly.pdbx_seq_one_letter_code
_entity_poly.pdbx_strand_id
1 'polypeptide(L)'
;MEEAEIEYTSIHSLPYEILTLILQHNDCHDIVSFGATCKRFRQMVENDQILWKDKFKSIIPTVMFDSVDKHCDGKWLNSIKAFFNLKKLIYSEILAMSPKFYWKCPEITLEDVRNFFTIALSNSLNYYYIIFILQDLIRKGNAHIDKNCSEKPYTMTEIYYAKEVLRYLIQTFLAVKWVTAHMRNELPPEIVVNFFLQWTDTVNLHPDLEIENSINDLASKVKLVLNAQNPKLASKSILDCTNKLVSERQVLHAVTQVIYHQRHMAVITAANLDTLNIIKVLKTKCSNIIVIGAIYQAVARRCGVHCEMIAFPPNHLFLEWVDRSDAASPVSYTVDLNTGELKPKRRCPFSLTQNSNYKYCPDSLLQYIYSSFHSTMGAIKNWNTQNAVYLLDFLGTSHYFSYSYRNPYRNFLTYLIDHTHLSAMSIPPNLTYLNDEHKQIIRVLANLNAPVTNFVTKDFVVKKHAGNVKFAVGMICYHTKFDYVGIVRAWDLSCDAKWADRMEMELSLEFGVDQPFYYLVAADQSARYVAQENLIEITHPTRLYHLEDAIAREFTHFDGFSYMLNDEKRAEYPDDESIAALYRNRSHYRP
;
A
#
# COMPACT_ATOMS: atom_id res chain seq x y z
N MET A 1 -63.44 -37.56 -13.67
CA MET A 1 -62.42 -36.51 -13.60
C MET A 1 -61.83 -36.61 -12.21
N GLU A 2 -60.82 -37.46 -12.05
CA GLU A 2 -60.03 -37.51 -10.82
C GLU A 2 -58.97 -36.42 -10.92
N GLU A 3 -58.97 -35.52 -9.94
CA GLU A 3 -57.96 -34.49 -9.75
C GLU A 3 -56.64 -35.17 -9.33
N ALA A 4 -55.59 -34.98 -10.12
CA ALA A 4 -54.24 -35.41 -9.75
C ALA A 4 -53.76 -34.55 -8.57
N GLU A 5 -53.54 -35.17 -7.41
CA GLU A 5 -52.85 -34.55 -6.27
C GLU A 5 -51.45 -34.12 -6.71
N ILE A 6 -51.22 -32.80 -6.76
CA ILE A 6 -49.88 -32.24 -6.95
C ILE A 6 -49.14 -32.43 -5.63
N GLU A 7 -48.26 -33.43 -5.58
CA GLU A 7 -47.39 -33.70 -4.44
C GLU A 7 -46.40 -32.52 -4.30
N TYR A 8 -46.66 -31.60 -3.36
CA TYR A 8 -45.77 -30.48 -3.10
C TYR A 8 -44.46 -30.97 -2.48
N THR A 9 -43.44 -31.19 -3.31
CA THR A 9 -42.10 -31.51 -2.84
C THR A 9 -41.53 -30.36 -2.02
N SER A 10 -41.38 -30.56 -0.72
CA SER A 10 -40.78 -29.60 0.21
C SER A 10 -39.25 -29.66 0.15
N ILE A 11 -38.57 -28.57 0.51
CA ILE A 11 -37.10 -28.56 0.70
C ILE A 11 -36.62 -29.66 1.68
N HIS A 12 -37.49 -30.13 2.56
CA HIS A 12 -37.24 -31.26 3.44
C HIS A 12 -37.11 -32.60 2.71
N SER A 13 -37.60 -32.78 1.48
CA SER A 13 -37.41 -34.05 0.76
C SER A 13 -36.09 -34.12 0.00
N LEU A 14 -35.35 -33.01 -0.10
CA LEU A 14 -34.08 -32.98 -0.85
C LEU A 14 -32.97 -33.78 -0.14
N PRO A 15 -32.12 -34.51 -0.89
CA PRO A 15 -30.89 -35.11 -0.39
C PRO A 15 -29.91 -34.08 0.14
N TYR A 16 -28.99 -34.50 1.01
CA TYR A 16 -28.00 -33.60 1.62
C TYR A 16 -27.08 -32.98 0.57
N GLU A 17 -26.69 -33.74 -0.45
CA GLU A 17 -25.81 -33.30 -1.53
C GLU A 17 -26.42 -32.12 -2.30
N ILE A 18 -27.73 -32.16 -2.56
CA ILE A 18 -28.45 -31.10 -3.25
C ILE A 18 -28.57 -29.86 -2.36
N LEU A 19 -28.86 -30.05 -1.07
CA LEU A 19 -28.91 -28.95 -0.10
C LEU A 19 -27.54 -28.27 0.03
N THR A 20 -26.44 -29.03 0.08
CA THR A 20 -25.07 -28.49 0.10
C THR A 20 -24.79 -27.64 -1.14
N LEU A 21 -25.12 -28.13 -2.35
CA LEU A 21 -24.96 -27.37 -3.59
C LEU A 21 -25.78 -26.06 -3.59
N ILE A 22 -27.00 -26.08 -3.07
CA ILE A 22 -27.82 -24.87 -2.92
C ILE A 22 -27.14 -23.88 -1.95
N LEU A 23 -26.74 -24.37 -0.77
CA LEU A 23 -26.12 -23.54 0.27
C LEU A 23 -24.74 -22.98 -0.13
N GLN A 24 -24.01 -23.64 -1.03
CA GLN A 24 -22.76 -23.14 -1.60
C GLN A 24 -22.93 -21.79 -2.33
N HIS A 25 -24.15 -21.41 -2.72
CA HIS A 25 -24.43 -20.11 -3.35
C HIS A 25 -24.96 -19.03 -2.40
N ASN A 26 -25.14 -19.33 -1.11
CA ASN A 26 -25.71 -18.41 -0.12
C ASN A 26 -24.62 -17.84 0.82
N ASP A 27 -24.85 -16.68 1.43
CA ASP A 27 -23.89 -16.11 2.38
C ASP A 27 -23.81 -16.92 3.67
N CYS A 28 -22.67 -16.83 4.39
CA CYS A 28 -22.49 -17.58 5.63
C CYS A 28 -23.58 -17.30 6.67
N HIS A 29 -24.09 -16.07 6.71
CA HIS A 29 -25.21 -15.70 7.58
C HIS A 29 -26.45 -16.53 7.25
N ASP A 30 -26.85 -16.57 5.98
CA ASP A 30 -28.05 -17.27 5.55
C ASP A 30 -27.94 -18.78 5.71
N ILE A 31 -26.75 -19.35 5.54
CA ILE A 31 -26.48 -20.77 5.83
C ILE A 31 -26.71 -21.08 7.31
N VAL A 32 -26.22 -20.22 8.22
CA VAL A 32 -26.44 -20.40 9.66
C VAL A 32 -27.92 -20.22 10.01
N SER A 33 -28.59 -19.23 9.43
CA SER A 33 -30.03 -19.02 9.60
C SER A 33 -30.86 -20.20 9.08
N PHE A 34 -30.47 -20.78 7.93
CA PHE A 34 -31.07 -22.01 7.41
C PHE A 34 -30.90 -23.17 8.40
N GLY A 35 -29.70 -23.35 8.96
CA GLY A 35 -29.43 -24.33 10.01
C GLY A 35 -30.29 -24.13 11.26
N ALA A 36 -30.67 -22.89 11.59
CA ALA A 36 -31.51 -22.57 12.75
C ALA A 36 -32.99 -22.97 12.56
N THR A 37 -33.43 -23.32 11.36
CA THR A 37 -34.86 -23.62 11.09
C THR A 37 -35.31 -24.98 11.62
N CYS A 38 -34.45 -26.01 11.58
CA CYS A 38 -34.80 -27.34 12.09
C CYS A 38 -33.55 -28.17 12.49
N LYS A 39 -33.76 -29.22 13.30
CA LYS A 39 -32.67 -30.07 13.80
C LYS A 39 -31.87 -30.76 12.68
N ARG A 40 -32.55 -31.22 11.62
CA ARG A 40 -31.89 -31.88 10.47
C ARG A 40 -30.94 -30.93 9.76
N PHE A 41 -31.41 -29.73 9.44
CA PHE A 41 -30.60 -28.72 8.76
C PHE A 41 -29.48 -28.19 9.66
N ARG A 42 -29.72 -28.03 10.97
CA ARG A 42 -28.66 -27.70 11.93
C ARG A 42 -27.52 -28.73 11.89
N GLN A 43 -27.86 -30.01 11.99
CA GLN A 43 -26.87 -31.09 11.96
C GLN A 43 -26.12 -31.16 10.63
N MET A 44 -26.81 -30.92 9.51
CA MET A 44 -26.16 -30.87 8.20
C MET A 44 -25.17 -29.70 8.14
N VAL A 45 -25.63 -28.48 8.46
CA VAL A 45 -24.82 -27.27 8.43
C VAL A 45 -23.63 -27.36 9.39
N GLU A 46 -23.78 -27.87 10.60
CA GLU A 46 -22.67 -27.96 11.56
C GLU A 46 -21.59 -28.98 11.16
N ASN A 47 -21.98 -30.06 10.47
CA ASN A 47 -21.09 -31.17 10.15
C ASN A 47 -20.51 -31.10 8.72
N ASP A 48 -21.06 -30.30 7.82
CA ASP A 48 -20.60 -30.19 6.44
C ASP A 48 -19.29 -29.38 6.32
N GLN A 49 -18.17 -30.06 6.56
CA GLN A 49 -16.84 -29.46 6.46
C GLN A 49 -16.45 -29.07 5.03
N ILE A 50 -17.04 -29.69 4.01
CA ILE A 50 -16.75 -29.40 2.59
C ILE A 50 -17.38 -28.05 2.24
N LEU A 51 -18.65 -27.85 2.58
CA LEU A 51 -19.35 -26.58 2.43
C LEU A 51 -18.56 -25.45 3.08
N TRP A 52 -18.13 -25.62 4.32
CA TRP A 52 -17.38 -24.58 5.03
C TRP A 52 -15.98 -24.38 4.48
N LYS A 53 -15.28 -25.45 4.05
CA LYS A 53 -13.98 -25.31 3.37
C LYS A 53 -14.10 -24.46 2.10
N ASP A 54 -15.09 -24.76 1.25
CA ASP A 54 -15.34 -24.01 0.02
C ASP A 54 -15.77 -22.57 0.29
N LYS A 55 -16.63 -22.36 1.31
CA LYS A 55 -16.99 -21.02 1.75
C LYS A 55 -15.80 -20.23 2.24
N PHE A 56 -14.92 -20.82 3.04
CA PHE A 56 -13.75 -20.10 3.52
C PHE A 56 -12.80 -19.75 2.37
N LYS A 57 -12.60 -20.66 1.42
CA LYS A 57 -11.83 -20.42 0.19
C LYS A 57 -12.35 -19.22 -0.62
N SER A 58 -13.65 -18.98 -0.62
CA SER A 58 -14.25 -17.81 -1.30
C SER A 58 -14.09 -16.49 -0.53
N ILE A 59 -13.85 -16.55 0.78
CA ILE A 59 -13.77 -15.37 1.67
C ILE A 59 -12.35 -14.80 1.71
N ILE A 60 -11.34 -15.65 1.78
CA ILE A 60 -9.93 -15.24 1.94
C ILE A 60 -9.13 -15.43 0.64
N PRO A 61 -8.02 -14.71 0.45
CA PRO A 61 -7.18 -14.87 -0.74
C PRO A 61 -6.62 -16.30 -0.86
N THR A 62 -6.47 -16.82 -2.09
CA THR A 62 -5.98 -18.19 -2.36
C THR A 62 -4.64 -18.48 -1.68
N VAL A 63 -3.69 -17.55 -1.74
CA VAL A 63 -2.36 -17.69 -1.12
C VAL A 63 -2.46 -17.90 0.40
N MET A 64 -3.45 -17.24 1.02
CA MET A 64 -3.76 -17.44 2.43
C MET A 64 -4.38 -18.80 2.67
N PHE A 65 -5.38 -19.15 1.86
CA PHE A 65 -6.12 -20.39 1.99
C PHE A 65 -5.20 -21.61 1.97
N ASP A 66 -4.18 -21.61 1.11
CA ASP A 66 -3.18 -22.70 1.06
C ASP A 66 -2.43 -22.87 2.39
N SER A 67 -2.20 -21.78 3.13
CA SER A 67 -1.56 -21.83 4.45
C SER A 67 -2.54 -22.27 5.53
N VAL A 68 -3.79 -21.82 5.46
CA VAL A 68 -4.85 -22.29 6.35
C VAL A 68 -5.08 -23.78 6.16
N ASP A 69 -5.21 -24.27 4.93
CA ASP A 69 -5.48 -25.69 4.64
C ASP A 69 -4.38 -26.61 5.18
N LYS A 70 -3.12 -26.15 5.13
CA LYS A 70 -1.98 -26.89 5.71
C LYS A 70 -1.99 -26.96 7.23
N HIS A 71 -2.58 -25.97 7.91
CA HIS A 71 -2.49 -25.82 9.37
C HIS A 71 -3.85 -25.93 10.10
N CYS A 72 -4.94 -26.14 9.37
CA CYS A 72 -6.27 -26.34 9.93
C CYS A 72 -6.41 -27.76 10.51
N ASP A 73 -7.15 -27.90 11.62
CA ASP A 73 -7.47 -29.19 12.25
C ASP A 73 -8.65 -29.91 11.57
N GLY A 74 -9.06 -29.44 10.38
CA GLY A 74 -10.21 -29.94 9.63
C GLY A 74 -11.57 -29.39 10.09
N LYS A 75 -11.62 -28.50 11.10
CA LYS A 75 -12.87 -27.90 11.61
C LYS A 75 -13.11 -26.52 11.01
N TRP A 76 -13.51 -26.49 9.74
CA TRP A 76 -13.67 -25.27 8.93
C TRP A 76 -14.69 -24.28 9.48
N LEU A 77 -15.82 -24.76 10.02
CA LEU A 77 -16.81 -23.88 10.64
C LEU A 77 -16.21 -23.11 11.82
N ASN A 78 -15.35 -23.73 12.63
CA ASN A 78 -14.68 -23.07 13.75
C ASN A 78 -13.65 -22.06 13.26
N SER A 79 -12.88 -22.38 12.21
CA SER A 79 -11.94 -21.45 11.59
C SER A 79 -12.65 -20.20 11.04
N ILE A 80 -13.78 -20.38 10.37
CA ILE A 80 -14.61 -19.26 9.87
C ILE A 80 -15.14 -18.42 11.03
N LYS A 81 -15.71 -19.05 12.07
CA LYS A 81 -16.17 -18.33 13.27
C LYS A 81 -15.05 -17.53 13.92
N ALA A 82 -13.87 -18.12 14.06
CA ALA A 82 -12.70 -17.44 14.62
C ALA A 82 -12.29 -16.23 13.76
N PHE A 83 -12.29 -16.37 12.42
CA PHE A 83 -12.01 -15.27 11.49
C PHE A 83 -13.03 -14.13 11.62
N PHE A 84 -14.33 -14.41 11.63
CA PHE A 84 -15.36 -13.38 11.78
C PHE A 84 -15.35 -12.71 13.16
N ASN A 85 -15.05 -13.46 14.22
CA ASN A 85 -14.87 -12.89 15.56
C ASN A 85 -13.66 -11.96 15.60
N LEU A 86 -12.54 -12.36 14.98
CA LEU A 86 -11.36 -11.50 14.83
C LEU A 86 -11.70 -10.26 14.02
N LYS A 87 -12.41 -10.39 12.89
CA LYS A 87 -12.88 -9.26 12.07
C LYS A 87 -13.70 -8.27 12.89
N LYS A 88 -14.66 -8.75 13.68
CA LYS A 88 -15.48 -7.92 14.57
C LYS A 88 -14.64 -7.19 15.61
N LEU A 89 -13.68 -7.88 16.23
CA LEU A 89 -12.74 -7.30 17.20
C LEU A 89 -11.91 -6.18 16.57
N ILE A 90 -11.31 -6.42 15.40
CA ILE A 90 -10.51 -5.41 14.69
C ILE A 90 -11.36 -4.20 14.32
N TYR A 91 -12.58 -4.41 13.83
CA TYR A 91 -13.49 -3.28 13.52
C TYR A 91 -13.81 -2.47 14.78
N SER A 92 -14.07 -3.11 15.93
CA SER A 92 -14.29 -2.39 17.17
C SER A 92 -13.06 -1.62 17.66
N GLU A 93 -11.86 -2.16 17.49
CA GLU A 93 -10.62 -1.47 17.86
C GLU A 93 -10.38 -0.25 16.96
N ILE A 94 -10.60 -0.36 15.64
CA ILE A 94 -10.50 0.76 14.70
C ILE A 94 -11.52 1.86 15.03
N LEU A 95 -12.79 1.49 15.29
CA LEU A 95 -13.83 2.46 15.68
C LEU A 95 -13.49 3.18 16.99
N ALA A 96 -12.78 2.52 17.90
CA ALA A 96 -12.34 3.13 19.15
C ALA A 96 -11.12 4.06 18.99
N MET A 97 -10.46 4.11 17.81
CA MET A 97 -9.26 4.94 17.61
C MET A 97 -9.56 6.43 17.55
N SER A 98 -10.62 6.85 16.83
CA SER A 98 -10.96 8.29 16.75
C SER A 98 -11.23 8.90 18.13
N PRO A 99 -12.12 8.32 18.97
CA PRO A 99 -12.39 8.89 20.29
C PRO A 99 -11.16 8.93 21.20
N LYS A 100 -10.26 7.95 21.09
CA LYS A 100 -9.04 7.86 21.91
C LYS A 100 -7.95 8.82 21.46
N PHE A 101 -7.77 8.97 20.15
CA PHE A 101 -6.55 9.58 19.61
C PHE A 101 -6.80 10.89 18.89
N TYR A 102 -8.02 11.28 18.56
CA TYR A 102 -8.30 12.53 17.83
C TYR A 102 -7.72 13.77 18.53
N TRP A 103 -7.79 13.84 19.86
CA TRP A 103 -7.29 14.97 20.65
C TRP A 103 -5.79 14.90 20.96
N LYS A 104 -5.14 13.75 20.72
CA LYS A 104 -3.70 13.59 20.85
C LYS A 104 -3.01 14.28 19.65
N CYS A 105 -1.81 14.84 19.88
CA CYS A 105 -0.89 15.34 18.84
C CYS A 105 -0.89 14.42 17.59
N PRO A 106 -0.78 14.95 16.36
CA PRO A 106 -1.42 14.34 15.18
C PRO A 106 -0.82 13.04 14.64
N GLU A 107 0.20 12.48 15.28
CA GLU A 107 0.85 11.25 14.82
C GLU A 107 0.46 10.09 15.74
N ILE A 108 -0.23 9.10 15.17
CA ILE A 108 -0.41 7.78 15.79
C ILE A 108 0.95 7.12 15.87
N THR A 109 1.32 6.60 17.03
CA THR A 109 2.62 5.97 17.26
C THR A 109 2.51 4.45 17.26
N LEU A 110 3.66 3.77 17.17
CA LEU A 110 3.74 2.31 17.34
C LEU A 110 3.18 1.84 18.70
N GLU A 111 3.31 2.69 19.73
CA GLU A 111 2.71 2.46 21.05
C GLU A 111 1.18 2.41 21.00
N ASP A 112 0.58 3.36 20.28
CA ASP A 112 -0.88 3.49 20.17
C ASP A 112 -1.52 2.27 19.49
N VAL A 113 -0.75 1.54 18.68
CA VAL A 113 -1.21 0.34 17.96
C VAL A 113 -0.74 -0.99 18.57
N ARG A 114 -0.10 -1.00 19.75
CA ARG A 114 0.40 -2.24 20.39
C ARG A 114 -0.66 -3.31 20.61
N ASN A 115 -1.91 -2.92 20.85
CA ASN A 115 -3.00 -3.88 21.03
C ASN A 115 -3.20 -4.72 19.75
N PHE A 116 -3.10 -4.11 18.57
CA PHE A 116 -3.16 -4.82 17.30
C PHE A 116 -2.03 -5.85 17.16
N PHE A 117 -0.80 -5.51 17.58
CA PHE A 117 0.30 -6.49 17.60
C PHE A 117 0.03 -7.63 18.58
N THR A 118 -0.52 -7.35 19.76
CA THR A 118 -0.89 -8.40 20.73
C THR A 118 -1.89 -9.38 20.15
N ILE A 119 -2.93 -8.88 19.47
CA ILE A 119 -3.93 -9.71 18.79
C ILE A 119 -3.29 -10.45 17.61
N ALA A 120 -2.48 -9.78 16.79
CA ALA A 120 -1.83 -10.35 15.61
C ALA A 120 -0.88 -11.50 15.95
N LEU A 121 -0.18 -11.41 17.08
CA LEU A 121 0.83 -12.39 17.51
C LEU A 121 0.23 -13.52 18.37
N SER A 122 -1.06 -13.48 18.69
CA SER A 122 -1.73 -14.52 19.49
C SER A 122 -1.88 -15.87 18.77
N ASN A 123 -1.87 -15.87 17.44
CA ASN A 123 -1.95 -17.07 16.61
C ASN A 123 -1.11 -16.87 15.34
N SER A 124 -0.51 -17.94 14.82
CA SER A 124 0.34 -17.92 13.62
C SER A 124 -0.34 -17.37 12.35
N LEU A 125 -1.67 -17.52 12.25
CA LEU A 125 -2.47 -17.02 11.12
C LEU A 125 -3.04 -15.61 11.34
N ASN A 126 -3.15 -15.16 12.59
CA ASN A 126 -3.84 -13.90 12.94
C ASN A 126 -3.16 -12.69 12.33
N TYR A 127 -1.83 -12.72 12.19
CA TYR A 127 -1.08 -11.61 11.61
C TYR A 127 -1.56 -11.25 10.21
N TYR A 128 -1.68 -12.25 9.31
CA TYR A 128 -2.20 -12.00 7.97
C TYR A 128 -3.71 -11.82 7.95
N TYR A 129 -4.48 -12.48 8.83
CA TYR A 129 -5.92 -12.20 8.91
C TYR A 129 -6.19 -10.73 9.18
N ILE A 130 -5.46 -10.11 10.11
CA ILE A 130 -5.64 -8.70 10.45
C ILE A 130 -5.24 -7.81 9.28
N ILE A 131 -4.09 -8.08 8.64
CA ILE A 131 -3.67 -7.36 7.43
C ILE A 131 -4.76 -7.42 6.36
N PHE A 132 -5.29 -8.62 6.08
CA PHE A 132 -6.37 -8.82 5.12
C PHE A 132 -7.66 -8.08 5.52
N ILE A 133 -8.06 -8.14 6.80
CA ILE A 133 -9.25 -7.44 7.32
C ILE A 133 -9.12 -5.93 7.14
N LEU A 134 -7.95 -5.36 7.43
CA LEU A 134 -7.67 -3.92 7.27
C LEU A 134 -7.65 -3.52 5.79
N GLN A 135 -7.01 -4.31 4.92
CA GLN A 135 -7.02 -4.09 3.47
C GLN A 135 -8.44 -4.18 2.89
N ASP A 136 -9.26 -5.14 3.34
CA ASP A 136 -10.67 -5.26 2.95
C ASP A 136 -11.50 -4.07 3.43
N LEU A 137 -11.28 -3.59 4.66
CA LEU A 137 -11.93 -2.38 5.18
C LEU A 137 -11.59 -1.15 4.33
N ILE A 138 -10.32 -0.95 4.00
CA ILE A 138 -9.88 0.19 3.18
C ILE A 138 -10.49 0.11 1.77
N ARG A 139 -10.47 -1.07 1.14
CA ARG A 139 -11.02 -1.27 -0.21
C ARG A 139 -12.53 -1.01 -0.25
N LYS A 140 -13.27 -1.59 0.71
CA LYS A 140 -14.72 -1.37 0.82
C LYS A 140 -15.04 0.07 1.19
N GLY A 141 -14.28 0.66 2.12
CA GLY A 141 -14.40 2.06 2.50
C GLY A 141 -14.27 3.01 1.32
N ASN A 142 -13.22 2.87 0.52
CA ASN A 142 -13.04 3.67 -0.70
C ASN A 142 -14.23 3.50 -1.67
N ALA A 143 -14.69 2.26 -1.89
CA ALA A 143 -15.84 2.01 -2.76
C ALA A 143 -17.16 2.57 -2.22
N HIS A 144 -17.32 2.68 -0.89
CA HIS A 144 -18.47 3.34 -0.26
C HIS A 144 -18.39 4.86 -0.42
N ILE A 145 -17.21 5.46 -0.17
CA ILE A 145 -16.98 6.90 -0.33
C ILE A 145 -17.22 7.33 -1.79
N ASP A 146 -16.76 6.54 -2.76
CA ASP A 146 -16.99 6.83 -4.19
C ASP A 146 -18.46 6.77 -4.59
N LYS A 147 -19.30 6.08 -3.81
CA LYS A 147 -20.76 6.04 -3.96
C LYS A 147 -21.47 7.08 -3.09
N ASN A 148 -20.73 7.98 -2.44
CA ASN A 148 -21.24 8.94 -1.44
C ASN A 148 -22.02 8.26 -0.30
N CYS A 149 -21.63 7.03 0.07
CA CYS A 149 -22.21 6.29 1.18
C CYS A 149 -21.27 6.36 2.39
N SER A 150 -21.78 6.81 3.54
CA SER A 150 -21.00 6.94 4.77
C SER A 150 -21.63 6.13 5.90
N GLU A 151 -21.26 4.86 5.99
CA GLU A 151 -21.62 4.01 7.13
C GLU A 151 -20.35 3.61 7.85
N LYS A 152 -20.31 3.68 9.18
CA LYS A 152 -19.17 3.20 9.96
C LYS A 152 -19.05 1.67 9.83
N PRO A 153 -17.85 1.09 9.67
CA PRO A 153 -16.51 1.72 9.71
C PRO A 153 -15.96 2.08 8.31
N TYR A 154 -16.80 2.36 7.33
CA TYR A 154 -16.45 2.64 5.93
C TYR A 154 -16.36 4.14 5.63
N THR A 155 -15.90 4.94 6.60
CA THR A 155 -15.65 6.38 6.41
C THR A 155 -14.17 6.68 6.25
N MET A 156 -13.83 7.88 5.76
CA MET A 156 -12.45 8.37 5.64
C MET A 156 -11.69 8.29 6.97
N THR A 157 -12.35 8.55 8.10
CA THR A 157 -11.74 8.49 9.43
C THR A 157 -11.29 7.08 9.79
N GLU A 158 -12.16 6.08 9.65
CA GLU A 158 -11.76 4.69 9.94
C GLU A 158 -10.76 4.16 8.90
N ILE A 159 -10.84 4.58 7.64
CA ILE A 159 -9.82 4.26 6.62
C ILE A 159 -8.45 4.82 7.01
N TYR A 160 -8.40 6.06 7.50
CA TYR A 160 -7.16 6.67 7.99
C TYR A 160 -6.52 5.83 9.10
N TYR A 161 -7.30 5.49 10.13
CA TYR A 161 -6.80 4.66 11.24
C TYR A 161 -6.43 3.24 10.81
N ALA A 162 -7.19 2.64 9.89
CA ALA A 162 -6.84 1.34 9.33
C ALA A 162 -5.54 1.38 8.55
N LYS A 163 -5.30 2.44 7.76
CA LYS A 163 -4.02 2.66 7.07
C LYS A 163 -2.87 2.78 8.08
N GLU A 164 -3.02 3.54 9.16
CA GLU A 164 -2.01 3.68 10.23
C GLU A 164 -1.61 2.33 10.82
N VAL A 165 -2.59 1.54 11.28
CA VAL A 165 -2.33 0.20 11.86
C VAL A 165 -1.69 -0.72 10.83
N LEU A 166 -2.21 -0.72 9.60
CA LEU A 166 -1.73 -1.56 8.51
C LEU A 166 -0.26 -1.28 8.17
N ARG A 167 0.14 0.01 8.15
CA ARG A 167 1.52 0.45 7.96
C ARG A 167 2.45 -0.16 9.00
N TYR A 168 2.10 -0.06 10.27
CA TYR A 168 2.92 -0.58 11.36
C TYR A 168 3.09 -2.08 11.31
N LEU A 169 2.01 -2.83 11.06
CA LEU A 169 2.10 -4.29 10.91
C LEU A 169 3.00 -4.65 9.72
N ILE A 170 2.68 -4.15 8.52
CA ILE A 170 3.40 -4.55 7.31
C ILE A 170 4.87 -4.14 7.37
N GLN A 171 5.19 -2.88 7.71
CA GLN A 171 6.58 -2.42 7.69
C GLN A 171 7.43 -3.10 8.78
N THR A 172 6.84 -3.50 9.91
CA THR A 172 7.56 -4.33 10.91
C THR A 172 7.89 -5.71 10.37
N PHE A 173 6.95 -6.36 9.69
CA PHE A 173 7.21 -7.63 9.00
C PHE A 173 8.25 -7.48 7.89
N LEU A 174 8.14 -6.43 7.08
CA LEU A 174 9.05 -6.16 5.96
C LEU A 174 10.47 -5.86 6.45
N ALA A 175 10.65 -5.20 7.59
CA ALA A 175 11.97 -4.99 8.18
C ALA A 175 12.68 -6.33 8.48
N VAL A 176 11.96 -7.29 9.08
CA VAL A 176 12.47 -8.66 9.31
C VAL A 176 12.78 -9.34 7.98
N LYS A 177 11.83 -9.31 7.03
CA LYS A 177 12.00 -9.89 5.68
C LYS A 177 13.22 -9.35 4.96
N TRP A 178 13.45 -8.03 4.99
CA TRP A 178 14.59 -7.38 4.33
C TRP A 178 15.92 -7.91 4.86
N VAL A 179 16.10 -7.89 6.18
CA VAL A 179 17.36 -8.32 6.81
C VAL A 179 17.60 -9.81 6.59
N THR A 180 16.55 -10.64 6.74
CA THR A 180 16.64 -12.08 6.45
C THR A 180 17.04 -12.34 4.99
N ALA A 181 16.44 -11.65 4.03
CA ALA A 181 16.77 -11.81 2.61
C ALA A 181 18.19 -11.29 2.29
N HIS A 182 18.63 -10.20 2.94
CA HIS A 182 19.96 -9.65 2.79
C HIS A 182 21.04 -10.65 3.23
N MET A 183 20.88 -11.24 4.43
CA MET A 183 21.78 -12.28 4.94
C MET A 183 21.89 -13.50 4.02
N ARG A 184 20.80 -13.82 3.32
CA ARG A 184 20.71 -14.99 2.44
C ARG A 184 21.14 -14.68 1.00
N ASN A 185 21.53 -13.44 0.69
CA ASN A 185 21.77 -12.96 -0.68
C ASN A 185 20.57 -13.17 -1.62
N GLU A 186 19.35 -13.10 -1.08
CA GLU A 186 18.07 -13.32 -1.77
C GLU A 186 17.38 -11.99 -2.15
N LEU A 187 18.18 -10.96 -2.46
CA LEU A 187 17.70 -9.64 -2.86
C LEU A 187 18.05 -9.31 -4.31
N PRO A 188 17.60 -10.08 -5.31
CA PRO A 188 17.80 -9.69 -6.71
C PRO A 188 16.92 -8.48 -7.08
N PRO A 189 17.19 -7.82 -8.23
CA PRO A 189 16.55 -6.56 -8.57
C PRO A 189 15.02 -6.57 -8.53
N GLU A 190 14.37 -7.64 -8.99
CA GLU A 190 12.91 -7.74 -8.99
C GLU A 190 12.31 -7.79 -7.57
N ILE A 191 13.04 -8.38 -6.61
CA ILE A 191 12.62 -8.46 -5.21
C ILE A 191 12.85 -7.13 -4.51
N VAL A 192 13.94 -6.42 -4.83
CA VAL A 192 14.18 -5.07 -4.30
C VAL A 192 13.12 -4.08 -4.77
N VAL A 193 12.74 -4.13 -6.05
CA VAL A 193 11.63 -3.34 -6.59
C VAL A 193 10.31 -3.69 -5.91
N ASN A 194 9.99 -4.98 -5.76
CA ASN A 194 8.77 -5.41 -5.09
C ASN A 194 8.76 -5.00 -3.60
N PHE A 195 9.90 -5.10 -2.93
CA PHE A 195 10.05 -4.68 -1.53
C PHE A 195 9.75 -3.20 -1.34
N PHE A 196 10.30 -2.33 -2.21
CA PHE A 196 9.99 -0.90 -2.18
C PHE A 196 8.48 -0.65 -2.31
N LEU A 197 7.79 -1.36 -3.19
CA LEU A 197 6.34 -1.25 -3.36
C LEU A 197 5.56 -1.78 -2.17
N GLN A 198 5.93 -2.95 -1.64
CA GLN A 198 5.30 -3.52 -0.44
C GLN A 198 5.43 -2.57 0.75
N TRP A 199 6.55 -1.85 0.86
CA TRP A 199 6.78 -0.88 1.92
C TRP A 199 5.94 0.39 1.73
N THR A 200 5.83 0.87 0.49
CA THR A 200 5.17 2.15 0.16
C THR A 200 3.66 2.03 0.00
N ASP A 201 3.18 1.03 -0.74
CA ASP A 201 1.76 0.70 -0.96
C ASP A 201 1.37 -0.54 -0.13
N THR A 202 1.09 -0.30 1.15
CA THR A 202 0.72 -1.35 2.11
C THR A 202 -0.66 -1.96 1.85
N VAL A 203 -1.47 -1.33 0.97
CA VAL A 203 -2.82 -1.79 0.65
C VAL A 203 -2.79 -2.83 -0.48
N ASN A 204 -1.94 -2.64 -1.50
CA ASN A 204 -1.84 -3.52 -2.66
C ASN A 204 -0.54 -4.34 -2.65
N LEU A 205 -0.46 -5.31 -1.73
CA LEU A 205 0.69 -6.19 -1.63
C LEU A 205 0.69 -7.27 -2.72
N HIS A 206 1.84 -7.45 -3.36
CA HIS A 206 2.11 -8.59 -4.24
C HIS A 206 3.10 -9.54 -3.56
N PRO A 207 2.75 -10.81 -3.32
CA PRO A 207 3.69 -11.81 -2.83
C PRO A 207 4.85 -11.99 -3.80
N ASP A 208 6.05 -12.25 -3.30
CA ASP A 208 7.24 -12.42 -4.15
C ASP A 208 7.06 -13.58 -5.15
N LEU A 209 6.35 -14.64 -4.74
CA LEU A 209 6.00 -15.76 -5.62
C LEU A 209 5.17 -15.33 -6.84
N GLU A 210 4.31 -14.31 -6.72
CA GLU A 210 3.55 -13.77 -7.86
C GLU A 210 4.47 -13.10 -8.88
N ILE A 211 5.47 -12.36 -8.39
CA ILE A 211 6.52 -11.72 -9.21
C ILE A 211 7.35 -12.79 -9.92
N GLU A 212 7.79 -13.81 -9.17
CA GLU A 212 8.58 -14.92 -9.71
C GLU A 212 7.84 -15.66 -10.83
N ASN A 213 6.57 -16.00 -10.61
CA ASN A 213 5.73 -16.67 -11.62
C ASN A 213 5.59 -15.81 -12.87
N SER A 214 5.33 -14.51 -12.70
CA SER A 214 5.19 -13.57 -13.82
C SER A 214 6.48 -13.44 -14.65
N ILE A 215 7.64 -13.49 -14.00
CA ILE A 215 8.94 -13.46 -14.69
C ILE A 215 9.25 -14.83 -15.35
N ASN A 216 8.89 -15.94 -14.70
CA ASN A 216 9.02 -17.28 -15.27
C ASN A 216 8.20 -17.45 -16.55
N ASP A 217 7.01 -16.84 -16.62
CA ASP A 217 6.20 -16.82 -17.84
C ASP A 217 6.91 -16.07 -18.99
N LEU A 218 7.62 -14.98 -18.70
CA LEU A 218 8.43 -14.28 -19.70
C LEU A 218 9.65 -15.10 -20.13
N ALA A 219 10.36 -15.71 -19.19
CA ALA A 219 11.49 -16.59 -19.50
C ALA A 219 11.06 -17.79 -20.38
N SER A 220 9.86 -18.33 -20.13
CA SER A 220 9.26 -19.39 -20.96
C SER A 220 9.00 -18.91 -22.40
N LYS A 221 8.59 -17.65 -22.59
CA LYS A 221 8.44 -17.06 -23.94
C LYS A 221 9.78 -16.86 -24.63
N VAL A 222 10.82 -16.45 -23.90
CA VAL A 222 12.19 -16.36 -24.46
C VAL A 222 12.65 -17.73 -24.96
N LYS A 223 12.38 -18.79 -24.20
CA LYS A 223 12.65 -20.17 -24.62
C LYS A 223 11.94 -20.53 -25.94
N LEU A 224 10.67 -20.13 -26.11
CA LEU A 224 9.94 -20.38 -27.36
C LEU A 224 10.60 -19.69 -28.56
N VAL A 225 11.07 -18.45 -28.38
CA VAL A 225 11.80 -17.71 -29.43
C VAL A 225 13.10 -18.42 -29.79
N LEU A 226 13.87 -18.87 -28.80
CA LEU A 226 15.12 -19.60 -29.02
C LEU A 226 14.89 -20.95 -29.71
N ASN A 227 13.84 -21.68 -29.32
CA ASN A 227 13.47 -22.95 -29.94
C ASN A 227 13.04 -22.78 -31.41
N ALA A 228 12.35 -21.68 -31.74
CA ALA A 228 11.97 -21.37 -33.12
C ALA A 228 13.21 -21.08 -33.99
N GLN A 229 14.23 -20.44 -33.42
CA GLN A 229 15.50 -20.15 -34.10
C GLN A 229 16.42 -21.38 -34.19
N ASN A 230 16.29 -22.35 -33.27
CA ASN A 230 17.04 -23.59 -33.28
C ASN A 230 16.20 -24.77 -32.74
N PRO A 231 15.50 -25.51 -33.63
CA PRO A 231 14.58 -26.58 -33.26
C PRO A 231 15.19 -27.73 -32.43
N LYS A 232 16.53 -27.87 -32.43
CA LYS A 232 17.26 -28.88 -31.64
C LYS A 232 17.18 -28.63 -30.12
N LEU A 233 16.64 -27.50 -29.69
CA LEU A 233 16.52 -27.09 -28.28
C LEU A 233 15.18 -27.48 -27.63
N ALA A 234 14.20 -27.98 -28.41
CA ALA A 234 12.82 -28.18 -27.97
C ALA A 234 12.66 -29.10 -26.74
N SER A 235 13.58 -30.05 -26.53
CA SER A 235 13.52 -31.05 -25.43
C SER A 235 14.39 -30.73 -24.21
N LYS A 236 15.11 -29.60 -24.17
CA LYS A 236 16.09 -29.28 -23.11
C LYS A 236 15.56 -28.31 -22.05
N SER A 237 16.12 -28.33 -20.83
CA SER A 237 15.77 -27.37 -19.78
C SER A 237 16.31 -25.97 -20.11
N ILE A 238 15.80 -24.92 -19.46
CA ILE A 238 16.22 -23.53 -19.72
C ILE A 238 17.71 -23.31 -19.38
N LEU A 239 18.21 -23.93 -18.30
CA LEU A 239 19.64 -23.87 -17.94
C LEU A 239 20.53 -24.66 -18.92
N ASP A 240 19.98 -25.64 -19.63
CA ASP A 240 20.74 -26.41 -20.63
C ASP A 240 20.93 -25.65 -21.95
N CYS A 241 20.20 -24.55 -22.18
CA CYS A 241 20.31 -23.73 -23.39
C CYS A 241 21.69 -23.05 -23.52
N THR A 242 22.36 -22.75 -22.40
CA THR A 242 23.69 -22.12 -22.37
C THR A 242 24.85 -23.12 -22.41
N ASN A 243 24.60 -24.42 -22.26
CA ASN A 243 25.62 -25.47 -22.39
C ASN A 243 25.96 -25.75 -23.86
N LYS A 244 26.68 -24.79 -24.48
CA LYS A 244 27.34 -24.85 -25.81
C LYS A 244 26.45 -24.83 -27.06
N LEU A 245 25.12 -24.71 -26.95
CA LEU A 245 24.21 -24.74 -28.10
C LEU A 245 23.71 -23.37 -28.58
N VAL A 246 23.67 -22.38 -27.69
CA VAL A 246 23.23 -21.00 -27.96
C VAL A 246 24.20 -20.05 -27.29
N SER A 247 24.62 -18.99 -27.98
CA SER A 247 25.48 -17.97 -27.37
C SER A 247 24.68 -17.06 -26.43
N GLU A 248 25.32 -16.53 -25.38
CA GLU A 248 24.66 -15.58 -24.47
C GLU A 248 24.09 -14.37 -25.22
N ARG A 249 24.75 -13.94 -26.30
CA ARG A 249 24.28 -12.85 -27.16
C ARG A 249 22.98 -13.19 -27.89
N GLN A 250 22.81 -14.43 -28.33
CA GLN A 250 21.54 -14.90 -28.92
C GLN A 250 20.42 -14.91 -27.87
N VAL A 251 20.73 -15.34 -26.64
CA VAL A 251 19.78 -15.29 -25.52
C VAL A 251 19.35 -13.85 -25.23
N LEU A 252 20.30 -12.92 -25.10
CA LEU A 252 20.01 -11.50 -24.87
C LEU A 252 19.18 -10.90 -26.01
N HIS A 253 19.48 -11.25 -27.26
CA HIS A 253 18.64 -10.84 -28.38
C HIS A 253 17.20 -11.37 -28.25
N ALA A 254 17.02 -12.63 -27.87
CA ALA A 254 15.70 -13.21 -27.63
C ALA A 254 14.97 -12.56 -26.45
N VAL A 255 15.68 -12.17 -25.37
CA VAL A 255 15.12 -11.37 -24.26
C VAL A 255 14.60 -10.03 -24.79
N THR A 256 15.40 -9.32 -25.59
CA THR A 256 15.00 -8.06 -26.25
C THR A 256 13.78 -8.25 -27.15
N GLN A 257 13.75 -9.31 -27.95
CA GLN A 257 12.59 -9.68 -28.79
C GLN A 257 11.32 -9.86 -27.96
N VAL A 258 11.38 -10.59 -26.85
CA VAL A 258 10.19 -10.82 -26.01
C VAL A 258 9.74 -9.54 -25.33
N ILE A 259 10.65 -8.79 -24.69
CA ILE A 259 10.28 -7.62 -23.88
C ILE A 259 9.83 -6.43 -24.75
N TYR A 260 10.59 -6.07 -25.79
CA TYR A 260 10.32 -4.85 -26.56
C TYR A 260 9.49 -5.12 -27.81
N HIS A 261 9.72 -6.23 -28.53
CA HIS A 261 9.07 -6.47 -29.81
C HIS A 261 7.77 -7.26 -29.73
N GLN A 262 7.65 -8.23 -28.81
CA GLN A 262 6.41 -9.01 -28.65
C GLN A 262 5.48 -8.44 -27.57
N ARG A 263 6.06 -8.01 -26.44
CA ARG A 263 5.28 -7.42 -25.34
C ARG A 263 5.02 -5.93 -25.52
N HIS A 264 5.79 -5.26 -26.38
CA HIS A 264 5.68 -3.82 -26.65
C HIS A 264 5.76 -2.98 -25.37
N MET A 265 6.71 -3.31 -24.49
CA MET A 265 6.93 -2.57 -23.25
C MET A 265 7.52 -1.20 -23.57
N ALA A 266 6.81 -0.14 -23.19
CA ALA A 266 7.24 1.24 -23.34
C ALA A 266 7.86 1.76 -22.05
N VAL A 267 8.99 2.47 -22.18
CA VAL A 267 9.66 3.14 -21.05
C VAL A 267 9.09 4.54 -20.85
N ILE A 268 8.74 4.86 -19.61
CA ILE A 268 8.29 6.17 -19.15
C ILE A 268 9.25 6.65 -18.06
N THR A 269 9.51 7.96 -18.03
CA THR A 269 10.45 8.58 -17.08
C THR A 269 9.90 8.66 -15.67
N ALA A 270 8.59 8.86 -15.50
CA ALA A 270 7.93 8.93 -14.21
C ALA A 270 8.11 7.62 -13.43
N ALA A 271 8.59 7.71 -12.19
CA ALA A 271 8.67 6.61 -11.23
C ALA A 271 7.56 6.80 -10.17
N ASN A 272 6.36 6.34 -10.48
CA ASN A 272 5.23 6.27 -9.54
C ASN A 272 4.88 4.80 -9.24
N LEU A 273 3.93 4.57 -8.31
CA LEU A 273 3.53 3.22 -7.90
C LEU A 273 3.16 2.32 -9.07
N ASP A 274 2.48 2.86 -10.08
CA ASP A 274 2.02 2.08 -11.23
C ASP A 274 3.17 1.65 -12.13
N THR A 275 4.06 2.59 -12.45
CA THR A 275 5.22 2.37 -13.32
C THR A 275 6.33 1.55 -12.65
N LEU A 276 6.33 1.50 -11.32
CA LEU A 276 7.25 0.69 -10.51
C LEU A 276 6.70 -0.73 -10.25
N ASN A 277 5.38 -0.93 -10.29
CA ASN A 277 4.73 -2.21 -10.03
C ASN A 277 4.88 -3.19 -11.19
N ILE A 278 5.75 -4.20 -11.03
CA ILE A 278 6.01 -5.25 -12.03
C ILE A 278 4.72 -5.90 -12.54
N ILE A 279 3.79 -6.29 -11.66
CA ILE A 279 2.54 -6.96 -12.06
C ILE A 279 1.66 -6.02 -12.89
N LYS A 280 1.56 -4.76 -12.51
CA LYS A 280 0.78 -3.75 -13.25
C LYS A 280 1.43 -3.41 -14.59
N VAL A 281 2.74 -3.19 -14.59
CA VAL A 281 3.58 -2.92 -15.75
C VAL A 281 3.44 -4.02 -16.81
N LEU A 282 3.43 -5.30 -16.41
CA LEU A 282 3.26 -6.42 -17.34
C LEU A 282 1.87 -6.47 -17.99
N LYS A 283 0.86 -5.84 -17.36
CA LYS A 283 -0.50 -5.71 -17.89
C LYS A 283 -0.65 -4.45 -18.76
N THR A 284 -0.17 -3.31 -18.28
CA THR A 284 -0.32 -2.00 -18.94
C THR A 284 0.68 -1.77 -20.06
N LYS A 285 1.82 -2.49 -20.05
CA LYS A 285 2.96 -2.33 -20.96
C LYS A 285 3.68 -0.98 -20.83
N CYS A 286 3.38 -0.21 -19.79
CA CYS A 286 3.99 1.09 -19.51
C CYS A 286 4.86 0.96 -18.26
N SER A 287 6.16 1.18 -18.37
CA SER A 287 7.14 0.84 -17.33
C SER A 287 8.14 1.94 -17.07
N ASN A 288 8.61 2.08 -15.83
CA ASN A 288 9.80 2.85 -15.57
C ASN A 288 11.08 2.07 -15.96
N ILE A 289 12.14 2.78 -16.33
CA ILE A 289 13.45 2.19 -16.69
C ILE A 289 14.01 1.23 -15.62
N ILE A 290 13.75 1.51 -14.34
CA ILE A 290 14.11 0.65 -13.21
C ILE A 290 13.48 -0.73 -13.35
N VAL A 291 12.17 -0.78 -13.60
CA VAL A 291 11.42 -2.01 -13.67
C VAL A 291 11.77 -2.81 -14.91
N ILE A 292 11.93 -2.15 -16.06
CA ILE A 292 12.42 -2.81 -17.27
C ILE A 292 13.80 -3.41 -17.01
N GLY A 293 14.72 -2.68 -16.39
CA GLY A 293 16.04 -3.18 -16.02
C GLY A 293 15.97 -4.42 -15.13
N ALA A 294 15.14 -4.37 -14.08
CA ALA A 294 14.94 -5.48 -13.17
C ALA A 294 14.32 -6.71 -13.86
N ILE A 295 13.28 -6.53 -14.69
CA ILE A 295 12.65 -7.61 -15.46
C ILE A 295 13.66 -8.21 -16.44
N TYR A 296 14.37 -7.37 -17.21
CA TYR A 296 15.34 -7.83 -18.20
C TYR A 296 16.45 -8.65 -17.54
N GLN A 297 17.02 -8.15 -16.44
CA GLN A 297 18.05 -8.86 -15.67
C GLN A 297 17.52 -10.18 -15.12
N ALA A 298 16.31 -10.18 -14.58
CA ALA A 298 15.68 -11.34 -13.97
C ALA A 298 15.34 -12.44 -15.00
N VAL A 299 14.91 -12.06 -16.20
CA VAL A 299 14.65 -12.97 -17.33
C VAL A 299 15.98 -13.51 -17.88
N ALA A 300 16.97 -12.67 -18.15
CA ALA A 300 18.28 -13.08 -18.64
C ALA A 300 18.94 -14.09 -17.69
N ARG A 301 18.90 -13.82 -16.38
CA ARG A 301 19.39 -14.71 -15.33
C ARG A 301 18.70 -16.07 -15.34
N ARG A 302 17.37 -16.11 -15.49
CA ARG A 302 16.61 -17.37 -15.59
C ARG A 302 16.94 -18.13 -16.87
N CYS A 303 17.31 -17.43 -17.94
CA CYS A 303 17.83 -18.00 -19.19
C CYS A 303 19.33 -18.35 -19.15
N GLY A 304 19.97 -18.29 -17.98
CA GLY A 304 21.37 -18.68 -17.79
C GLY A 304 22.41 -17.63 -18.19
N VAL A 305 21.99 -16.39 -18.52
CA VAL A 305 22.90 -15.28 -18.83
C VAL A 305 23.06 -14.37 -17.63
N HIS A 306 24.31 -14.07 -17.28
CA HIS A 306 24.61 -13.20 -16.16
C HIS A 306 24.72 -11.73 -16.60
N CYS A 307 23.75 -10.91 -16.18
CA CYS A 307 23.78 -9.46 -16.32
C CYS A 307 23.78 -8.81 -14.93
N GLU A 308 24.62 -7.79 -14.78
CA GLU A 308 24.73 -6.97 -13.57
C GLU A 308 23.89 -5.71 -13.71
N MET A 309 23.02 -5.43 -12.74
CA MET A 309 22.25 -4.20 -12.68
C MET A 309 22.97 -3.20 -11.79
N ILE A 310 23.62 -2.21 -12.39
CA ILE A 310 24.42 -1.24 -11.65
C ILE A 310 23.61 0.02 -11.44
N ALA A 311 23.41 0.37 -10.17
CA ALA A 311 22.75 1.60 -9.74
C ALA A 311 23.75 2.46 -8.96
N PHE A 312 24.01 3.67 -9.45
CA PHE A 312 24.66 4.75 -8.72
C PHE A 312 23.62 5.83 -8.43
N PRO A 313 23.04 5.85 -7.23
CA PRO A 313 22.09 6.87 -6.82
C PRO A 313 22.70 8.28 -6.92
N PRO A 314 21.95 9.29 -7.39
CA PRO A 314 20.60 9.22 -7.95
C PRO A 314 20.58 9.10 -9.50
N ASN A 315 21.74 9.13 -10.18
CA ASN A 315 21.78 9.56 -11.58
C ASN A 315 22.10 8.46 -12.61
N HIS A 316 22.70 7.34 -12.22
CA HIS A 316 23.11 6.34 -13.19
C HIS A 316 22.52 4.96 -12.88
N LEU A 317 21.80 4.43 -13.85
CA LEU A 317 21.30 3.05 -13.84
C LEU A 317 21.57 2.42 -15.20
N PHE A 318 22.21 1.26 -15.22
CA PHE A 318 22.42 0.50 -16.45
C PHE A 318 22.56 -1.00 -16.17
N LEU A 319 22.31 -1.80 -17.20
CA LEU A 319 22.63 -3.23 -17.20
C LEU A 319 23.97 -3.44 -17.91
N GLU A 320 24.88 -4.15 -17.27
CA GLU A 320 26.16 -4.55 -17.83
C GLU A 320 26.18 -6.07 -18.07
N TRP A 321 26.64 -6.46 -19.26
CA TRP A 321 26.94 -7.83 -19.62
C TRP A 321 28.39 -7.89 -20.11
N VAL A 322 29.14 -8.88 -19.64
CA VAL A 322 30.54 -9.07 -20.04
C VAL A 322 30.61 -10.29 -20.94
N ASP A 323 30.95 -10.07 -22.21
CA ASP A 323 31.21 -11.17 -23.15
C ASP A 323 32.55 -11.82 -22.79
N ARG A 324 32.49 -13.08 -22.37
CA ARG A 324 33.64 -13.90 -21.99
C ARG A 324 33.94 -14.99 -23.01
N SER A 325 33.45 -14.85 -24.26
CA SER A 325 33.76 -15.79 -25.34
C SER A 325 35.27 -15.91 -25.58
N ASP A 326 36.00 -14.80 -25.41
CA ASP A 326 37.46 -14.77 -25.35
C ASP A 326 37.90 -14.47 -23.91
N ALA A 327 38.39 -15.50 -23.21
CA ALA A 327 38.84 -15.36 -21.82
C ALA A 327 40.06 -14.44 -21.65
N ALA A 328 40.83 -14.21 -22.72
CA ALA A 328 42.00 -13.33 -22.70
C ALA A 328 41.64 -11.85 -22.86
N SER A 329 40.48 -11.54 -23.45
CA SER A 329 40.02 -10.17 -23.70
C SER A 329 38.50 -10.03 -23.53
N PRO A 330 38.00 -10.01 -22.27
CA PRO A 330 36.58 -9.84 -22.02
C PRO A 330 36.11 -8.45 -22.47
N VAL A 331 34.98 -8.39 -23.18
CA VAL A 331 34.41 -7.14 -23.68
C VAL A 331 33.11 -6.83 -22.95
N SER A 332 33.05 -5.68 -22.29
CA SER A 332 31.84 -5.20 -21.62
C SER A 332 30.87 -4.53 -22.60
N TYR A 333 29.59 -4.86 -22.45
CA TYR A 333 28.46 -4.24 -23.14
C TYR A 333 27.46 -3.70 -22.11
N THR A 334 26.78 -2.62 -22.50
CA THR A 334 25.62 -2.08 -21.79
C THR A 334 24.36 -2.34 -22.59
N VAL A 335 23.28 -2.74 -21.93
CA VAL A 335 21.96 -2.84 -22.57
C VAL A 335 21.28 -1.46 -22.52
N ASP A 336 20.85 -0.95 -23.67
CA ASP A 336 19.97 0.22 -23.71
C ASP A 336 18.59 -0.18 -23.20
N LEU A 337 18.20 0.34 -22.05
CA LEU A 337 16.93 -0.03 -21.41
C LEU A 337 15.69 0.55 -22.10
N ASN A 338 15.83 1.40 -23.12
CA ASN A 338 14.71 1.87 -23.93
C ASN A 338 14.42 0.95 -25.12
N THR A 339 15.43 0.24 -25.62
CA THR A 339 15.34 -0.54 -26.87
C THR A 339 15.73 -2.01 -26.71
N GLY A 340 16.44 -2.35 -25.63
CA GLY A 340 17.09 -3.64 -25.40
C GLY A 340 18.33 -3.86 -26.26
N GLU A 341 18.84 -2.85 -26.95
CA GLU A 341 20.02 -3.00 -27.81
C GLU A 341 21.31 -3.10 -26.98
N LEU A 342 22.18 -4.04 -27.36
CA LEU A 342 23.51 -4.18 -26.77
C LEU A 342 24.47 -3.18 -27.39
N LYS A 343 25.00 -2.26 -26.57
CA LYS A 343 25.98 -1.25 -26.96
C LYS A 343 27.34 -1.55 -26.30
N PRO A 344 28.46 -1.54 -27.03
CA PRO A 344 29.79 -1.67 -26.42
C PRO A 344 29.99 -0.59 -25.36
N LYS A 345 30.50 -0.96 -24.19
CA LYS A 345 30.77 -0.01 -23.10
C LYS A 345 31.85 0.97 -23.55
N ARG A 346 31.48 2.24 -23.74
CA ARG A 346 32.44 3.30 -24.10
C ARG A 346 33.32 3.60 -22.89
N ARG A 347 34.62 3.88 -23.12
CA ARG A 347 35.51 4.32 -22.04
C ARG A 347 34.94 5.56 -21.36
N CYS A 348 34.90 5.56 -20.03
CA CYS A 348 34.75 6.79 -19.28
C CYS A 348 36.02 7.63 -19.50
N PRO A 349 35.92 8.88 -20.00
CA PRO A 349 37.09 9.73 -20.24
C PRO A 349 37.89 10.02 -18.97
N PHE A 350 37.28 9.83 -17.80
CA PHE A 350 37.83 10.15 -16.48
C PHE A 350 38.33 8.93 -15.68
N SER A 351 38.22 7.70 -16.23
CA SER A 351 38.70 6.48 -15.56
C SER A 351 40.08 6.09 -16.09
N LEU A 352 41.07 5.99 -15.19
CA LEU A 352 42.42 5.53 -15.52
C LEU A 352 42.49 4.01 -15.79
N THR A 353 41.45 3.25 -15.40
CA THR A 353 41.36 1.80 -15.61
C THR A 353 40.25 1.44 -16.59
N GLN A 354 40.51 0.47 -17.48
CA GLN A 354 39.52 -0.07 -18.42
C GLN A 354 38.49 -0.98 -17.74
N ASN A 355 38.87 -1.61 -16.62
CA ASN A 355 38.04 -2.60 -15.91
C ASN A 355 37.54 -2.00 -14.59
N SER A 356 36.41 -1.31 -14.62
CA SER A 356 35.65 -1.07 -13.40
C SER A 356 34.82 -2.31 -13.08
N ASN A 357 35.20 -3.02 -12.02
CA ASN A 357 34.51 -4.22 -11.55
C ASN A 357 33.32 -3.84 -10.65
N TYR A 358 32.36 -3.09 -11.22
CA TYR A 358 31.13 -2.74 -10.50
C TYR A 358 30.28 -3.99 -10.33
N LYS A 359 29.67 -4.15 -9.15
CA LYS A 359 28.79 -5.26 -8.82
C LYS A 359 27.44 -4.72 -8.37
N TYR A 360 26.39 -5.49 -8.65
CA TYR A 360 25.08 -5.23 -8.11
C TYR A 360 25.11 -5.11 -6.58
N CYS A 361 24.40 -4.10 -6.07
CA CYS A 361 24.19 -3.86 -4.65
C CYS A 361 22.71 -3.56 -4.41
N PRO A 362 21.99 -4.38 -3.62
CA PRO A 362 20.57 -4.18 -3.31
C PRO A 362 20.27 -2.82 -2.70
N ASP A 363 21.11 -2.38 -1.75
CA ASP A 363 20.94 -1.11 -1.04
C ASP A 363 21.08 0.10 -1.98
N SER A 364 22.04 0.03 -2.91
CA SER A 364 22.23 1.07 -3.94
C SER A 364 21.04 1.12 -4.90
N LEU A 365 20.50 -0.04 -5.30
CA LEU A 365 19.28 -0.07 -6.13
C LEU A 365 18.09 0.51 -5.37
N LEU A 366 17.89 0.14 -4.11
CA LEU A 366 16.78 0.63 -3.30
C LEU A 366 16.82 2.16 -3.12
N GLN A 367 18.01 2.72 -2.88
CA GLN A 367 18.21 4.15 -2.79
C GLN A 367 17.94 4.85 -4.14
N TYR A 368 18.35 4.26 -5.26
CA TYR A 368 18.04 4.78 -6.61
C TYR A 368 16.52 4.81 -6.87
N ILE A 369 15.80 3.76 -6.48
CA ILE A 369 14.34 3.68 -6.60
C ILE A 369 13.68 4.80 -5.80
N TYR A 370 14.08 4.97 -4.53
CA TYR A 370 13.57 6.06 -3.70
C TYR A 370 13.82 7.43 -4.35
N SER A 371 15.05 7.72 -4.78
CA SER A 371 15.39 9.02 -5.37
C SER A 371 14.56 9.31 -6.62
N SER A 372 14.36 8.30 -7.47
CA SER A 372 13.54 8.41 -8.68
C SER A 372 12.06 8.65 -8.34
N PHE A 373 11.54 7.91 -7.35
CA PHE A 373 10.16 8.06 -6.87
C PHE A 373 9.92 9.43 -6.25
N HIS A 374 10.82 9.88 -5.38
CA HIS A 374 10.73 11.19 -4.73
C HIS A 374 10.79 12.34 -5.74
N SER A 375 11.69 12.25 -6.73
CA SER A 375 11.78 13.24 -7.82
C SER A 375 10.48 13.33 -8.63
N THR A 376 9.84 12.18 -8.90
CA THR A 376 8.58 12.12 -9.65
C THR A 376 7.39 12.64 -8.85
N MET A 377 7.29 12.24 -7.57
CA MET A 377 6.17 12.62 -6.71
C MET A 377 6.30 14.04 -6.16
N GLY A 378 7.51 14.63 -6.19
CA GLY A 378 7.77 16.00 -5.77
C GLY A 378 7.39 16.28 -4.32
N ALA A 379 6.78 17.44 -4.08
CA ALA A 379 6.32 17.87 -2.76
C ALA A 379 4.99 17.22 -2.33
N ILE A 380 4.43 16.30 -3.13
CA ILE A 380 3.16 15.64 -2.81
C ILE A 380 3.33 14.80 -1.54
N LYS A 381 2.59 15.16 -0.50
CA LYS A 381 2.45 14.45 0.76
C LYS A 381 1.16 13.65 0.72
N ASN A 382 1.29 12.38 0.33
CA ASN A 382 0.23 11.39 0.52
C ASN A 382 0.77 10.23 1.36
N TRP A 383 -0.10 9.26 1.60
CA TRP A 383 0.26 8.09 2.38
C TRP A 383 1.53 7.37 1.89
N ASN A 384 1.66 7.21 0.57
CA ASN A 384 2.72 6.42 -0.05
C ASN A 384 4.07 7.16 -0.01
N THR A 385 4.06 8.47 -0.22
CA THR A 385 5.28 9.29 -0.10
C THR A 385 5.77 9.38 1.34
N GLN A 386 4.87 9.41 2.32
CA GLN A 386 5.25 9.30 3.73
C GLN A 386 5.89 7.93 4.05
N ASN A 387 5.32 6.83 3.55
CA ASN A 387 5.89 5.50 3.73
C ASN A 387 7.29 5.37 3.09
N ALA A 388 7.51 6.00 1.94
CA ALA A 388 8.83 6.03 1.30
C ALA A 388 9.88 6.76 2.15
N VAL A 389 9.50 7.85 2.84
CA VAL A 389 10.38 8.53 3.80
C VAL A 389 10.72 7.61 4.97
N TYR A 390 9.72 6.89 5.51
CA TYR A 390 9.97 5.93 6.59
C TYR A 390 10.92 4.78 6.20
N LEU A 391 10.96 4.41 4.92
CA LEU A 391 11.92 3.43 4.42
C LEU A 391 13.37 3.93 4.52
N LEU A 392 13.62 5.19 4.12
CA LEU A 392 14.98 5.74 4.18
C LEU A 392 15.52 5.82 5.61
N ASP A 393 14.65 6.23 6.54
CA ASP A 393 14.98 6.29 7.95
C ASP A 393 15.25 4.89 8.52
N PHE A 394 14.50 3.85 8.09
CA PHE A 394 14.82 2.45 8.41
C PHE A 394 16.22 2.06 7.93
N LEU A 395 16.63 2.50 6.73
CA LEU A 395 17.96 2.23 6.18
C LEU A 395 19.09 3.09 6.79
N GLY A 396 18.78 4.05 7.67
CA GLY A 396 19.76 4.95 8.28
C GLY A 396 20.41 5.93 7.28
N THR A 397 19.79 6.15 6.12
CA THR A 397 20.33 6.98 5.02
C THR A 397 19.82 8.43 5.03
N SER A 398 19.00 8.79 6.02
CA SER A 398 18.42 10.12 6.16
C SER A 398 19.42 11.12 6.73
N HIS A 399 19.88 12.06 5.90
CA HIS A 399 20.72 13.19 6.34
C HIS A 399 19.92 14.31 7.05
N TYR A 400 18.59 14.19 7.12
CA TYR A 400 17.73 15.15 7.79
C TYR A 400 17.63 14.84 9.30
N PHE A 401 18.67 15.22 10.03
CA PHE A 401 18.79 15.01 11.49
C PHE A 401 17.62 15.58 12.31
N SER A 402 16.82 16.53 11.80
CA SER A 402 15.74 17.16 12.57
C SER A 402 14.44 16.33 12.65
N TYR A 403 14.23 15.35 11.77
CA TYR A 403 13.02 14.50 11.78
C TYR A 403 13.28 13.04 12.18
N SER A 404 14.55 12.61 12.22
CA SER A 404 14.98 11.24 12.57
C SER A 404 14.48 10.76 13.95
N TYR A 405 14.30 11.67 14.92
CA TYR A 405 13.79 11.32 16.25
C TYR A 405 12.30 10.93 16.28
N ARG A 406 11.54 11.19 15.21
CA ARG A 406 10.12 10.81 15.12
C ARG A 406 9.87 9.53 14.31
N ASN A 407 10.91 8.95 13.69
CA ASN A 407 10.71 7.76 12.90
C ASN A 407 10.48 6.52 13.80
N PRO A 408 9.39 5.76 13.59
CA PRO A 408 9.05 4.59 14.40
C PRO A 408 9.91 3.36 14.14
N TYR A 409 10.78 3.37 13.12
CA TYR A 409 11.63 2.27 12.66
C TYR A 409 13.14 2.53 12.80
N ARG A 410 13.57 3.70 13.30
CA ARG A 410 14.98 4.12 13.35
C ARG A 410 15.98 3.12 13.94
N ASN A 411 15.54 2.32 14.92
CA ASN A 411 16.38 1.34 15.62
C ASN A 411 16.20 -0.09 15.09
N PHE A 412 15.27 -0.32 14.16
CA PHE A 412 14.93 -1.67 13.70
C PHE A 412 16.10 -2.30 12.97
N LEU A 413 16.73 -1.60 12.03
CA LEU A 413 17.83 -2.14 11.24
C LEU A 413 19.03 -2.49 12.14
N THR A 414 19.45 -1.56 13.01
CA THR A 414 20.53 -1.81 13.98
C THR A 414 20.24 -3.02 14.85
N TYR A 415 19.05 -3.07 15.46
CA TYR A 415 18.65 -4.21 16.29
C TYR A 415 18.69 -5.53 15.50
N LEU A 416 18.15 -5.56 14.28
CA LEU A 416 18.12 -6.76 13.46
C LEU A 416 19.51 -7.22 13.02
N ILE A 417 20.41 -6.29 12.70
CA ILE A 417 21.81 -6.60 12.35
C ILE A 417 22.56 -7.21 13.55
N ASP A 418 22.39 -6.63 14.74
CA ASP A 418 23.02 -7.12 15.98
C ASP A 418 22.51 -8.53 16.37
N HIS A 419 21.30 -8.89 15.92
CA HIS A 419 20.63 -10.15 16.22
C HIS A 419 20.52 -11.10 15.02
N THR A 420 21.40 -10.94 14.03
CA THR A 420 21.50 -11.84 12.85
C THR A 420 21.78 -13.30 13.22
N HIS A 421 22.37 -13.56 14.39
CA HIS A 421 22.65 -14.90 14.91
C HIS A 421 21.41 -15.69 15.35
N LEU A 422 20.24 -15.04 15.47
CA LEU A 422 19.00 -15.72 15.87
C LEU A 422 18.55 -16.73 14.80
N SER A 423 18.04 -17.89 15.23
CA SER A 423 17.51 -18.95 14.35
C SER A 423 16.43 -18.41 13.38
N ALA A 424 15.60 -17.48 13.84
CA ALA A 424 14.58 -16.82 13.04
C ALA A 424 15.13 -16.16 11.77
N MET A 425 16.37 -15.66 11.79
CA MET A 425 17.02 -15.00 10.65
C MET A 425 17.54 -16.00 9.61
N SER A 426 17.58 -17.30 9.95
CA SER A 426 17.96 -18.35 9.01
C SER A 426 16.79 -18.82 8.15
N ILE A 427 15.54 -18.51 8.54
CA ILE A 427 14.31 -18.97 7.89
C ILE A 427 13.56 -17.75 7.30
N PRO A 428 13.25 -17.72 5.99
CA PRO A 428 12.44 -16.66 5.41
C PRO A 428 11.10 -16.49 6.15
N PRO A 429 10.72 -15.27 6.56
CA PRO A 429 9.45 -15.06 7.24
C PRO A 429 8.29 -15.26 6.27
N ASN A 430 7.31 -16.08 6.67
CA ASN A 430 6.10 -16.30 5.91
C ASN A 430 4.97 -15.42 6.45
N LEU A 431 4.52 -14.47 5.64
CA LEU A 431 3.47 -13.55 6.05
C LEU A 431 2.16 -14.28 6.39
N THR A 432 1.80 -15.33 5.64
CA THR A 432 0.54 -16.07 5.83
C THR A 432 0.57 -17.05 7.00
N TYR A 433 1.75 -17.34 7.55
CA TYR A 433 1.93 -18.17 8.73
C TYR A 433 3.22 -17.80 9.47
N LEU A 434 3.11 -17.06 10.57
CA LEU A 434 4.26 -16.70 11.40
C LEU A 434 4.62 -17.82 12.37
N ASN A 435 5.86 -18.29 12.31
CA ASN A 435 6.39 -19.19 13.34
C ASN A 435 6.64 -18.41 14.65
N ASP A 436 6.87 -19.15 15.75
CA ASP A 436 7.01 -18.52 17.07
C ASP A 436 8.28 -17.66 17.19
N GLU A 437 9.36 -18.01 16.48
CA GLU A 437 10.59 -17.24 16.49
C GLU A 437 10.40 -15.85 15.85
N HIS A 438 9.75 -15.80 14.67
CA HIS A 438 9.38 -14.55 14.00
C HIS A 438 8.38 -13.73 14.83
N LYS A 439 7.44 -14.38 15.54
CA LYS A 439 6.54 -13.67 16.46
C LYS A 439 7.30 -12.95 17.57
N GLN A 440 8.32 -13.59 18.16
CA GLN A 440 9.12 -12.95 19.21
C GLN A 440 9.88 -11.74 18.69
N ILE A 441 10.49 -11.84 17.52
CA ILE A 441 11.22 -10.71 16.92
C ILE A 441 10.28 -9.55 16.62
N ILE A 442 9.12 -9.82 16.00
CA ILE A 442 8.12 -8.78 15.73
C ILE A 442 7.62 -8.16 17.04
N ARG A 443 7.46 -8.95 18.11
CA ARG A 443 7.08 -8.45 19.43
C ARG A 443 8.12 -7.50 20.02
N VAL A 444 9.41 -7.82 19.88
CA VAL A 444 10.49 -6.95 20.36
C VAL A 444 10.54 -5.67 19.54
N LEU A 445 10.49 -5.76 18.21
CA LEU A 445 10.47 -4.59 17.31
C LEU A 445 9.30 -3.64 17.63
N ALA A 446 8.10 -4.19 17.89
CA ALA A 446 6.92 -3.42 18.26
C ALA A 446 7.09 -2.60 19.56
N ASN A 447 8.06 -2.96 20.41
CA ASN A 447 8.35 -2.32 21.70
C ASN A 447 9.77 -1.72 21.78
N LEU A 448 10.52 -1.71 20.68
CA LEU A 448 11.94 -1.40 20.68
C LEU A 448 12.23 0.08 21.00
N ASN A 449 11.38 0.96 20.46
CA ASN A 449 11.56 2.39 20.64
C ASN A 449 10.89 2.87 21.93
N ALA A 450 11.64 3.66 22.72
CA ALA A 450 11.11 4.32 23.91
C ALA A 450 9.87 5.15 23.56
N PRO A 451 8.86 5.17 24.44
CA PRO A 451 7.65 5.95 24.23
C PRO A 451 8.01 7.43 24.12
N VAL A 452 7.35 8.13 23.20
CA VAL A 452 7.53 9.58 23.06
C VAL A 452 6.89 10.25 24.28
N THR A 453 7.68 10.86 25.16
CA THR A 453 7.21 11.37 26.46
C THR A 453 6.52 12.73 26.39
N ASN A 454 6.66 13.45 25.27
CA ASN A 454 6.14 14.82 25.11
C ASN A 454 4.94 14.86 24.15
N PHE A 455 3.80 14.32 24.57
CA PHE A 455 2.55 14.52 23.83
C PHE A 455 1.86 15.79 24.32
N VAL A 456 1.61 16.73 23.39
CA VAL A 456 0.67 17.82 23.62
C VAL A 456 -0.72 17.31 23.28
N THR A 457 -1.60 17.23 24.27
CA THR A 457 -3.03 17.01 24.04
C THR A 457 -3.66 18.35 23.71
N LYS A 458 -4.47 18.41 22.64
CA LYS A 458 -5.24 19.61 22.32
C LYS A 458 -6.39 19.73 23.32
N ASP A 459 -6.56 20.90 23.94
CA ASP A 459 -7.70 21.17 24.80
C ASP A 459 -9.00 21.09 24.00
N PHE A 460 -9.99 20.36 24.53
CA PHE A 460 -11.32 20.28 23.96
C PHE A 460 -12.05 21.60 24.20
N VAL A 461 -12.31 22.35 23.12
CA VAL A 461 -13.03 23.62 23.17
C VAL A 461 -14.17 23.58 22.15
N VAL A 462 -15.40 23.75 22.63
CA VAL A 462 -16.59 23.86 21.77
C VAL A 462 -16.63 25.26 21.17
N LYS A 463 -16.58 25.35 19.84
CA LYS A 463 -16.64 26.59 19.06
C LYS A 463 -18.03 26.78 18.48
N LYS A 464 -18.86 27.60 19.14
CA LYS A 464 -20.17 28.02 18.61
C LYS A 464 -20.00 29.01 17.47
N HIS A 465 -20.74 28.83 16.39
CA HIS A 465 -20.56 29.63 15.18
C HIS A 465 -21.03 31.07 15.42
N ALA A 466 -20.08 32.01 15.47
CA ALA A 466 -20.40 33.42 15.69
C ALA A 466 -20.96 34.04 14.40
N GLY A 467 -21.87 35.02 14.53
CA GLY A 467 -22.56 35.62 13.38
C GLY A 467 -21.65 36.39 12.40
N ASN A 468 -20.42 36.70 12.79
CA ASN A 468 -19.41 37.32 11.93
C ASN A 468 -18.54 36.31 11.16
N VAL A 469 -18.59 35.02 11.52
CA VAL A 469 -17.94 33.92 10.78
C VAL A 469 -18.83 33.58 9.59
N LYS A 470 -18.26 33.62 8.38
CA LYS A 470 -19.00 33.40 7.13
C LYS A 470 -19.02 31.94 6.69
N PHE A 471 -17.89 31.24 6.79
CA PHE A 471 -17.71 29.92 6.19
C PHE A 471 -17.64 28.84 7.27
N ALA A 472 -18.16 27.65 6.97
CA ALA A 472 -18.15 26.51 7.88
C ALA A 472 -16.96 25.58 7.62
N VAL A 473 -16.53 24.87 8.67
CA VAL A 473 -15.62 23.73 8.57
C VAL A 473 -16.18 22.69 7.60
N GLY A 474 -15.32 22.17 6.71
CA GLY A 474 -15.68 21.23 5.66
C GLY A 474 -16.01 21.88 4.31
N MET A 475 -16.29 23.19 4.27
CA MET A 475 -16.52 23.89 3.00
C MET A 475 -15.23 24.01 2.17
N ILE A 476 -15.40 24.07 0.85
CA ILE A 476 -14.33 24.38 -0.11
C ILE A 476 -14.48 25.86 -0.51
N CYS A 477 -13.45 26.65 -0.24
CA CYS A 477 -13.42 28.08 -0.54
C CYS A 477 -12.32 28.42 -1.55
N TYR A 478 -12.49 29.52 -2.26
CA TYR A 478 -11.49 30.07 -3.18
C TYR A 478 -10.83 31.31 -2.56
N HIS A 479 -9.51 31.37 -2.67
CA HIS A 479 -8.69 32.47 -2.16
C HIS A 479 -8.42 33.50 -3.26
N THR A 480 -9.03 34.67 -3.15
CA THR A 480 -9.08 35.68 -4.23
C THR A 480 -7.74 36.33 -4.55
N LYS A 481 -6.89 36.57 -3.54
CA LYS A 481 -5.60 37.26 -3.71
C LYS A 481 -4.47 36.38 -4.29
N PHE A 482 -4.55 35.07 -4.11
CA PHE A 482 -3.48 34.12 -4.49
C PHE A 482 -3.97 33.01 -5.42
N ASP A 483 -5.22 33.08 -5.88
CA ASP A 483 -5.80 32.19 -6.90
C ASP A 483 -5.62 30.70 -6.59
N TYR A 484 -6.15 30.26 -5.45
CA TYR A 484 -6.16 28.84 -5.09
C TYR A 484 -7.43 28.44 -4.36
N VAL A 485 -7.77 27.14 -4.42
CA VAL A 485 -8.86 26.55 -3.64
C VAL A 485 -8.32 25.84 -2.41
N GLY A 486 -9.12 25.78 -1.35
CA GLY A 486 -8.76 25.07 -0.12
C GLY A 486 -9.97 24.59 0.68
N ILE A 487 -9.75 23.57 1.49
CA ILE A 487 -10.76 22.99 2.38
C ILE A 487 -10.63 23.63 3.76
N VAL A 488 -11.72 24.20 4.28
CA VAL A 488 -11.77 24.80 5.63
C VAL A 488 -11.71 23.70 6.69
N ARG A 489 -10.69 23.74 7.54
CA ARG A 489 -10.50 22.76 8.64
C ARG A 489 -10.81 23.33 10.02
N ALA A 490 -10.68 24.63 10.19
CA ALA A 490 -10.97 25.32 11.44
C ALA A 490 -11.07 26.83 11.17
N TRP A 491 -11.62 27.56 12.14
CA TRP A 491 -11.65 29.02 12.13
C TRP A 491 -11.39 29.57 13.52
N ASP A 492 -10.83 30.78 13.60
CA ASP A 492 -10.69 31.59 14.81
C ASP A 492 -11.43 32.92 14.62
N LEU A 493 -11.92 33.49 15.72
CA LEU A 493 -12.69 34.75 15.69
C LEU A 493 -11.84 35.97 15.37
N SER A 494 -10.53 35.90 15.65
CA SER A 494 -9.51 36.90 15.39
C SER A 494 -8.19 36.19 15.05
N CYS A 495 -7.22 36.93 14.52
CA CYS A 495 -5.89 36.39 14.23
C CYS A 495 -5.22 35.83 15.50
N ASP A 496 -4.66 34.63 15.40
CA ASP A 496 -3.77 34.08 16.44
C ASP A 496 -2.57 35.03 16.60
N ALA A 497 -2.28 35.39 17.85
CA ALA A 497 -1.19 36.29 18.22
C ALA A 497 0.17 35.85 17.66
N LYS A 498 0.38 34.54 17.42
CA LYS A 498 1.61 34.02 16.81
C LYS A 498 1.80 34.43 15.35
N TRP A 499 0.71 34.78 14.68
CA TRP A 499 0.69 35.15 13.26
C TRP A 499 0.48 36.66 13.05
N ALA A 500 -0.02 37.37 14.06
CA ALA A 500 -0.38 38.79 13.98
C ALA A 500 0.73 39.66 13.37
N ASP A 501 1.96 39.59 13.90
CA ASP A 501 3.09 40.39 13.41
C ASP A 501 3.42 40.12 11.93
N ARG A 502 3.33 38.86 11.49
CA ARG A 502 3.59 38.48 10.09
C ARG A 502 2.46 38.94 9.17
N MET A 503 1.21 38.80 9.63
CA MET A 503 0.03 39.15 8.85
C MET A 503 -0.10 40.67 8.66
N GLU A 504 0.22 41.46 9.69
CA GLU A 504 0.22 42.93 9.60
C GLU A 504 1.31 43.47 8.67
N MET A 505 2.48 42.82 8.62
CA MET A 505 3.58 43.26 7.75
C MET A 505 3.46 42.82 6.29
N GLU A 506 2.89 41.64 6.01
CA GLU A 506 2.96 41.02 4.66
C GLU A 506 1.68 41.15 3.82
N LEU A 507 0.50 41.31 4.44
CA LEU A 507 -0.77 41.09 3.71
C LEU A 507 -1.64 42.33 3.47
N SER A 508 -1.38 43.48 4.13
CA SER A 508 -2.19 44.71 3.99
C SER A 508 -3.69 44.42 4.04
N LEU A 509 -4.16 43.89 5.17
CA LEU A 509 -5.55 43.47 5.40
C LEU A 509 -6.47 44.70 5.54
N GLU A 510 -7.60 44.75 4.81
CA GLU A 510 -8.53 45.88 4.86
C GLU A 510 -9.31 45.90 6.18
N PHE A 511 -9.67 44.72 6.69
CA PHE A 511 -10.44 44.58 7.94
C PHE A 511 -9.57 44.26 9.17
N GLY A 512 -8.24 44.34 9.04
CA GLY A 512 -7.30 44.14 10.14
C GLY A 512 -7.28 42.72 10.72
N VAL A 513 -6.72 42.57 11.93
CA VAL A 513 -6.51 41.28 12.60
C VAL A 513 -7.69 40.81 13.46
N ASP A 514 -8.67 41.68 13.70
CA ASP A 514 -9.87 41.38 14.53
C ASP A 514 -10.98 40.65 13.76
N GLN A 515 -10.84 40.50 12.43
CA GLN A 515 -11.75 39.69 11.62
C GLN A 515 -11.51 38.18 11.82
N PRO A 516 -12.46 37.30 11.44
CA PRO A 516 -12.22 35.86 11.49
C PRO A 516 -11.10 35.39 10.56
N PHE A 517 -10.38 34.37 11.00
CA PHE A 517 -9.34 33.68 10.22
C PHE A 517 -9.65 32.20 10.08
N TYR A 518 -9.16 31.59 9.01
CA TYR A 518 -9.43 30.19 8.66
C TYR A 518 -8.13 29.40 8.48
N TYR A 519 -8.13 28.18 9.00
CA TYR A 519 -7.13 27.18 8.65
C TYR A 519 -7.62 26.38 7.45
N LEU A 520 -6.87 26.44 6.35
CA LEU A 520 -7.14 25.71 5.12
C LEU A 520 -6.08 24.63 4.87
N VAL A 521 -6.48 23.54 4.22
CA VAL A 521 -5.57 22.77 3.39
C VAL A 521 -5.80 23.18 1.94
N ALA A 522 -4.82 23.85 1.35
CA ALA A 522 -4.88 24.33 -0.02
C ALA A 522 -4.67 23.20 -1.04
N ALA A 523 -5.01 23.44 -2.29
CA ALA A 523 -4.90 22.47 -3.39
C ALA A 523 -3.46 21.94 -3.61
N ASP A 524 -2.44 22.67 -3.16
CA ASP A 524 -1.04 22.27 -3.17
C ASP A 524 -0.63 21.43 -1.92
N GLN A 525 -1.60 21.00 -1.10
CA GLN A 525 -1.46 20.27 0.17
C GLN A 525 -0.80 21.05 1.31
N SER A 526 -0.57 22.35 1.13
CA SER A 526 -0.04 23.19 2.19
C SER A 526 -1.12 23.57 3.20
N ALA A 527 -0.71 23.70 4.48
CA ALA A 527 -1.54 24.33 5.49
C ALA A 527 -1.42 25.86 5.35
N ARG A 528 -2.57 26.55 5.29
CA ARG A 528 -2.64 28.01 5.19
C ARG A 528 -3.49 28.57 6.33
N TYR A 529 -3.10 29.73 6.84
CA TYR A 529 -3.89 30.52 7.78
C TYR A 529 -4.26 31.83 7.09
N VAL A 530 -5.55 32.07 6.89
CA VAL A 530 -6.01 33.12 5.97
C VAL A 530 -7.12 33.96 6.57
N ALA A 531 -7.11 35.25 6.28
CA ALA A 531 -8.16 36.16 6.68
C ALA A 531 -9.45 35.91 5.89
N GLN A 532 -10.61 36.09 6.53
CA GLN A 532 -11.93 35.92 5.92
C GLN A 532 -12.13 36.73 4.65
N GLU A 533 -11.63 37.96 4.60
CA GLU A 533 -11.78 38.87 3.45
C GLU A 533 -11.19 38.33 2.14
N ASN A 534 -10.20 37.43 2.25
CA ASN A 534 -9.55 36.83 1.10
C ASN A 534 -10.27 35.57 0.58
N LEU A 535 -11.38 35.17 1.21
CA LEU A 535 -12.12 33.97 0.85
C LEU A 535 -13.50 34.28 0.27
N ILE A 536 -13.88 33.50 -0.73
CA ILE A 536 -15.23 33.47 -1.31
C ILE A 536 -15.75 32.03 -1.39
N GLU A 537 -17.06 31.87 -1.35
CA GLU A 537 -17.70 30.57 -1.53
C GLU A 537 -17.58 30.07 -2.97
N ILE A 538 -17.44 28.76 -3.13
CA ILE A 538 -17.56 28.10 -4.43
C ILE A 538 -18.97 27.53 -4.53
N THR A 539 -19.73 27.96 -5.54
CA THR A 539 -21.14 27.55 -5.70
C THR A 539 -21.29 26.07 -6.05
N HIS A 540 -20.38 25.54 -6.88
CA HIS A 540 -20.36 24.15 -7.34
C HIS A 540 -19.00 23.51 -7.05
N PRO A 541 -18.70 23.22 -5.77
CA PRO A 541 -17.39 22.71 -5.38
C PRO A 541 -17.22 21.27 -5.86
N THR A 542 -15.99 20.92 -6.26
CA THR A 542 -15.64 19.56 -6.68
C THR A 542 -14.81 18.85 -5.62
N ARG A 543 -14.98 17.53 -5.50
CA ARG A 543 -14.19 16.67 -4.61
C ARG A 543 -12.68 16.81 -4.91
N LEU A 544 -11.88 17.06 -3.88
CA LEU A 544 -10.43 17.23 -3.97
C LEU A 544 -9.71 15.97 -3.47
N TYR A 545 -9.76 14.90 -4.27
CA TYR A 545 -9.22 13.56 -3.94
C TYR A 545 -7.81 13.57 -3.36
N HIS A 546 -6.92 14.42 -3.90
CA HIS A 546 -5.51 14.48 -3.51
C HIS A 546 -5.27 15.13 -2.14
N LEU A 547 -6.29 15.74 -1.53
CA LEU A 547 -6.22 16.32 -0.17
C LEU A 547 -6.81 15.38 0.89
N GLU A 548 -7.51 14.33 0.49
CA GLU A 548 -8.30 13.50 1.41
C GLU A 548 -7.46 12.82 2.48
N ASP A 549 -6.26 12.31 2.14
CA ASP A 549 -5.34 11.74 3.12
C ASP A 549 -4.94 12.75 4.22
N ALA A 550 -4.88 14.06 3.91
CA ALA A 550 -4.49 15.10 4.87
C ALA A 550 -5.63 15.51 5.82
N ILE A 551 -6.87 15.21 5.45
CA ILE A 551 -8.08 15.60 6.20
C ILE A 551 -8.87 14.40 6.73
N ALA A 552 -8.55 13.17 6.30
CA ALA A 552 -9.31 11.96 6.59
C ALA A 552 -9.54 11.70 8.08
N ARG A 553 -8.62 12.15 8.95
CA ARG A 553 -8.76 12.06 10.41
C ARG A 553 -9.91 12.91 10.97
N GLU A 554 -10.36 13.94 10.27
CA GLU A 554 -11.34 14.93 10.75
C GLU A 554 -12.71 14.83 10.05
N PHE A 555 -12.73 14.19 8.88
CA PHE A 555 -13.92 14.14 8.02
C PHE A 555 -14.25 12.69 7.64
N THR A 556 -15.53 12.44 7.35
CA THR A 556 -16.06 11.11 7.04
C THR A 556 -16.14 10.83 5.54
N HIS A 557 -16.56 11.82 4.73
CA HIS A 557 -16.70 11.73 3.28
C HIS A 557 -16.97 13.11 2.68
N PHE A 558 -16.94 13.23 1.35
CA PHE A 558 -17.48 14.37 0.62
C PHE A 558 -18.94 14.11 0.24
N ASP A 559 -19.86 15.01 0.58
CA ASP A 559 -21.31 14.83 0.38
C ASP A 559 -21.85 15.37 -0.96
N GLY A 560 -20.93 15.77 -1.86
CA GLY A 560 -21.24 16.47 -3.11
C GLY A 560 -21.10 18.00 -3.02
N PHE A 561 -20.94 18.57 -1.82
CA PHE A 561 -20.77 20.02 -1.62
C PHE A 561 -19.63 20.36 -0.64
N SER A 562 -19.58 19.66 0.49
CA SER A 562 -18.59 19.86 1.56
C SER A 562 -18.09 18.52 2.11
N TYR A 563 -16.98 18.57 2.83
CA TYR A 563 -16.51 17.42 3.61
C TYR A 563 -17.26 17.34 4.94
N MET A 564 -17.92 16.21 5.18
CA MET A 564 -18.74 15.99 6.37
C MET A 564 -17.86 15.71 7.59
N LEU A 565 -18.14 16.41 8.68
CA LEU A 565 -17.38 16.30 9.93
C LEU A 565 -17.54 14.89 10.52
N ASN A 566 -16.48 14.38 11.15
CA ASN A 566 -16.60 13.19 12.02
C ASN A 566 -17.18 13.57 13.38
N ASP A 567 -17.39 12.58 14.25
CA ASP A 567 -18.05 12.79 15.55
C ASP A 567 -17.25 13.75 16.45
N GLU A 568 -15.93 13.63 16.46
CA GLU A 568 -15.07 14.48 17.28
C GLU A 568 -15.01 15.92 16.76
N LYS A 569 -14.93 16.09 15.44
CA LYS A 569 -14.95 17.42 14.79
C LYS A 569 -16.31 18.09 14.93
N ARG A 570 -17.42 17.33 14.86
CA ARG A 570 -18.77 17.83 15.11
C ARG A 570 -18.94 18.27 16.56
N ALA A 571 -18.33 17.57 17.52
CA ALA A 571 -18.31 18.03 18.91
C ALA A 571 -17.51 19.34 19.10
N GLU A 572 -16.46 19.56 18.31
CA GLU A 572 -15.69 20.82 18.29
C GLU A 572 -16.49 21.97 17.63
N TYR A 573 -17.17 21.72 16.51
CA TYR A 573 -17.90 22.70 15.70
C TYR A 573 -19.38 22.26 15.49
N PRO A 574 -20.24 22.34 16.52
CA PRO A 574 -21.59 21.76 16.47
C PRO A 574 -22.54 22.42 15.48
N ASP A 575 -22.32 23.70 15.15
CA ASP A 575 -23.23 24.49 14.31
C ASP A 575 -22.85 24.43 12.81
N ASP A 576 -21.62 24.02 12.47
CA ASP A 576 -21.01 24.20 11.15
C ASP A 576 -21.66 23.33 10.06
N GLU A 577 -22.11 22.11 10.37
CA GLU A 577 -22.85 21.27 9.42
C GLU A 577 -24.15 21.96 8.95
N SER A 578 -24.85 22.64 9.86
CA SER A 578 -26.07 23.38 9.54
C SER A 578 -25.78 24.59 8.66
N ILE A 579 -24.67 25.29 8.92
CA ILE A 579 -24.22 26.43 8.09
C ILE A 579 -23.83 25.95 6.69
N ALA A 580 -23.05 24.88 6.56
CA ALA A 580 -22.69 24.29 5.26
C ALA A 580 -23.94 23.90 4.45
N ALA A 581 -24.95 23.31 5.10
CA ALA A 581 -26.22 22.98 4.46
C ALA A 581 -26.99 24.21 3.95
N LEU A 582 -26.91 25.36 4.63
CA LEU A 582 -27.50 26.61 4.14
C LEU A 582 -26.84 27.08 2.84
N TYR A 583 -25.51 26.97 2.72
CA TYR A 583 -24.79 27.29 1.49
C TYR A 583 -25.14 26.33 0.36
N ARG A 584 -25.21 25.03 0.64
CA ARG A 584 -25.64 24.00 -0.32
C ARG A 584 -27.05 24.27 -0.85
N ASN A 585 -27.99 24.63 0.03
CA ASN A 585 -29.34 24.95 -0.39
C ASN A 585 -29.38 26.19 -1.28
N ARG A 586 -28.55 27.21 -1.02
CA ARG A 586 -28.46 28.42 -1.85
C ARG A 586 -27.85 28.14 -3.23
N SER A 587 -26.88 27.23 -3.34
CA SER A 587 -26.27 26.90 -4.64
C SER A 587 -27.26 26.21 -5.58
N HIS A 588 -28.15 25.37 -5.07
CA HIS A 588 -29.21 24.75 -5.88
C HIS A 588 -30.16 25.74 -6.58
N TYR A 589 -30.24 27.00 -6.10
CA TYR A 589 -31.08 28.04 -6.69
C TYR A 589 -30.29 29.09 -7.49
N ARG A 590 -28.96 28.97 -7.60
CA ARG A 590 -28.14 29.86 -8.41
C ARG A 590 -27.69 29.12 -9.69
N PRO A 591 -28.07 29.59 -10.89
CA PRO A 591 -27.74 28.93 -12.15
C PRO A 591 -26.25 28.87 -12.44
#